data_AF-N9M7I0-F1
#
_entry.id   AF-N9M7I0-F1
#
_cell.length_a   1.000
_cell.length_b   1.000
_cell.length_c   1.000
_cell.angle_alpha   90.00
_cell.angle_beta   90.00
_cell.angle_gamma   90.00
#
_symmetry.space_group_name_H-M   'P 1'
#
loop_
_entity.id
_entity.type
_entity.pdbx_description
1 polymer ?
#
loop_
_entity_poly.entity_id
_entity_poly.type
_entity_poly.pdbx_seq_one_letter_code
_entity_poly.pdbx_strand_id
1 'polypeptide(L)'
;MWAQGLDANAFPHNALAAGHSTSIEGTAEFNQRFQLGLSLTPYGEGKYQDQGIALYSMTGNTQVTNPLDVGDAAMKALDLISAHKGGANDGIVSVCSAKFGKTIRDDFPWNHLDEVNLLLGLKGTFAPDPIAVYRQHANRLKLQGL
;
A
#
# COMPACT_ATOMS: atom_id res chain seq x y z
N MET A 1 -15.76 -2.28 -4.79
CA MET A 1 -16.81 -2.45 -5.81
C MET A 1 -17.51 -3.83 -5.79
N TRP A 2 -17.15 -4.76 -4.88
CA TRP A 2 -17.72 -6.12 -4.85
C TRP A 2 -18.95 -6.29 -3.92
N ALA A 3 -19.15 -5.37 -2.99
CA ALA A 3 -20.27 -5.42 -2.03
C ALA A 3 -21.56 -4.74 -2.52
N GLN A 4 -21.54 -4.04 -3.67
CA GLN A 4 -22.69 -3.25 -4.15
C GLN A 4 -23.88 -4.12 -4.62
N GLY A 5 -23.65 -5.42 -4.86
CA GLY A 5 -24.70 -6.40 -5.16
C GLY A 5 -25.21 -7.17 -3.94
N LEU A 6 -24.67 -6.90 -2.74
CA LEU A 6 -25.09 -7.53 -1.50
C LEU A 6 -26.12 -6.67 -0.77
N ASP A 7 -26.98 -7.31 0.02
CA ASP A 7 -27.96 -6.60 0.84
C ASP A 7 -27.25 -5.64 1.81
N ALA A 8 -27.49 -4.33 1.64
CA ALA A 8 -26.84 -3.28 2.42
C ALA A 8 -27.26 -3.30 3.90
N ASN A 9 -28.38 -3.93 4.26
CA ASN A 9 -28.80 -4.07 5.66
C ASN A 9 -28.02 -5.17 6.39
N ALA A 10 -27.67 -6.24 5.67
CA ALA A 10 -26.83 -7.32 6.19
C ALA A 10 -25.33 -7.02 6.05
N PHE A 11 -24.95 -6.29 5.00
CA PHE A 11 -23.57 -5.94 4.63
C PHE A 11 -23.46 -4.42 4.38
N PRO A 12 -23.50 -3.61 5.45
CA PRO A 12 -23.42 -2.16 5.32
C PRO A 12 -22.10 -1.75 4.66
N HIS A 13 -22.20 -0.89 3.65
CA HIS A 13 -21.06 -0.36 2.91
C HIS A 13 -21.19 1.14 2.73
N ASN A 14 -20.08 1.86 2.90
CA ASN A 14 -20.06 3.31 2.78
C ASN A 14 -18.82 3.77 1.99
N ALA A 15 -19.00 3.95 0.69
CA ALA A 15 -17.92 4.37 -0.21
C ALA A 15 -17.39 5.77 0.11
N LEU A 16 -18.25 6.68 0.61
CA LEU A 16 -17.85 8.03 1.00
C LEU A 16 -16.93 8.00 2.22
N ALA A 17 -17.28 7.23 3.25
CA ALA A 17 -16.44 7.07 4.43
C ALA A 17 -15.11 6.39 4.09
N ALA A 18 -15.12 5.38 3.21
CA ALA A 18 -13.90 4.75 2.73
C ALA A 18 -13.00 5.77 2.00
N GLY A 19 -13.56 6.54 1.06
CA GLY A 19 -12.83 7.58 0.34
C GLY A 19 -12.24 8.65 1.26
N HIS A 20 -12.99 9.09 2.27
CA HIS A 20 -12.49 10.01 3.30
C HIS A 20 -11.33 9.40 4.10
N SER A 21 -11.46 8.15 4.54
CA SER A 21 -10.43 7.48 5.34
C SER A 21 -9.08 7.31 4.61
N THR A 22 -9.10 7.35 3.27
CA THR A 22 -7.91 7.27 2.41
C THR A 22 -7.52 8.61 1.80
N SER A 23 -8.21 9.71 2.11
CA SER A 23 -7.85 11.05 1.65
C SER A 23 -6.69 11.64 2.46
N ILE A 24 -6.10 12.74 1.98
CA ILE A 24 -5.06 13.46 2.73
C ILE A 24 -5.60 13.94 4.08
N GLU A 25 -6.83 14.47 4.08
CA GLU A 25 -7.50 14.99 5.26
C GLU A 25 -7.80 13.88 6.26
N GLY A 26 -8.43 12.78 5.83
CA GLY A 26 -8.79 11.70 6.74
C GLY A 26 -7.58 10.94 7.29
N THR A 27 -6.53 10.75 6.48
CA THR A 27 -5.26 10.16 6.96
C THR A 27 -4.54 11.10 7.93
N ALA A 28 -4.58 12.42 7.71
CA ALA A 28 -4.04 13.40 8.66
C ALA A 28 -4.79 13.40 10.00
N GLU A 29 -6.12 13.37 9.98
CA GLU A 29 -6.93 13.24 11.20
C GLU A 29 -6.62 11.96 11.98
N PHE A 30 -6.50 10.82 11.27
CA PHE A 30 -6.13 9.55 11.89
C PHE A 30 -4.73 9.62 12.51
N ASN A 31 -3.74 10.12 11.77
CA ASN A 31 -2.34 10.20 12.19
C ASN A 31 -2.13 11.18 13.35
N GLN A 32 -2.96 12.22 13.50
CA GLN A 32 -2.93 13.09 14.68
C GLN A 32 -3.30 12.33 15.97
N ARG A 33 -4.21 11.35 15.86
CA ARG A 33 -4.69 10.54 17.00
C ARG A 33 -3.80 9.33 17.25
N PHE A 34 -3.24 8.74 16.20
CA PHE A 34 -2.44 7.51 16.25
C PHE A 34 -1.09 7.72 15.56
N GLN A 35 -0.06 7.97 16.35
CA GLN A 35 1.25 8.37 15.84
C GLN A 35 2.28 7.24 15.75
N LEU A 36 1.89 6.02 16.14
CA LEU A 36 2.77 4.85 16.13
C LEU A 36 3.33 4.63 14.71
N GLY A 37 4.63 4.43 14.58
CA GLY A 37 5.28 4.08 13.30
C GLY A 37 5.38 5.21 12.28
N LEU A 38 4.85 6.41 12.56
CA LEU A 38 5.01 7.57 11.68
C LEU A 38 6.44 8.12 11.74
N SER A 39 6.87 8.74 10.65
CA SER A 39 8.16 9.44 10.60
C SER A 39 8.09 10.82 11.24
N LEU A 40 9.18 11.23 11.87
CA LEU A 40 9.38 12.59 12.35
C LEU A 40 9.92 13.53 11.25
N THR A 41 10.32 12.97 10.10
CA THR A 41 10.81 13.73 8.96
C THR A 41 9.99 13.43 7.70
N PRO A 42 9.78 14.42 6.82
CA PRO A 42 9.14 14.17 5.53
C PRO A 42 9.87 13.07 4.76
N TYR A 43 9.12 12.11 4.19
CA TYR A 43 9.64 10.96 3.41
C TYR A 43 10.55 9.99 4.18
N GLY A 44 10.75 10.21 5.48
CA GLY A 44 11.61 9.38 6.32
C GLY A 44 10.93 8.11 6.80
N GLU A 45 11.72 7.28 7.48
CA GLU A 45 11.20 6.13 8.23
C GLU A 45 10.70 6.55 9.60
N GLY A 46 9.78 5.76 10.15
CA GLY A 46 9.35 5.89 11.54
C GLY A 46 10.23 5.09 12.49
N LYS A 47 9.83 5.05 13.77
CA LYS A 47 10.47 4.13 14.71
C LYS A 47 10.27 2.68 14.26
N TYR A 48 11.34 1.89 14.27
CA TYR A 48 11.29 0.48 13.88
C TYR A 48 10.60 -0.40 14.94
N GLN A 49 10.62 0.05 16.19
CA GLN A 49 9.87 -0.52 17.28
C GLN A 49 9.30 0.61 18.15
N ASP A 50 8.02 0.52 18.49
CA ASP A 50 7.38 1.44 19.42
C ASP A 50 6.37 0.69 20.29
N GLN A 51 6.34 1.00 21.58
CA GLN A 51 5.49 0.31 22.57
C GLN A 51 5.59 -1.24 22.53
N GLY A 52 6.77 -1.78 22.21
CA GLY A 52 7.00 -3.23 22.11
C GLY A 52 6.57 -3.85 20.77
N ILE A 53 6.02 -3.08 19.84
CA ILE A 53 5.55 -3.54 18.53
C ILE A 53 6.62 -3.26 17.48
N ALA A 54 7.05 -4.27 16.72
CA ALA A 54 7.94 -4.09 15.58
C ALA A 54 7.16 -3.63 14.35
N LEU A 55 7.64 -2.59 13.65
CA LEU A 55 6.91 -1.86 12.62
C LEU A 55 7.68 -1.88 11.31
N TYR A 56 7.01 -2.27 10.23
CA TYR A 56 7.60 -2.45 8.91
C TYR A 56 6.66 -1.93 7.82
N SER A 57 7.25 -1.47 6.71
CA SER A 57 6.53 -1.21 5.48
C SER A 57 7.27 -1.72 4.27
N MET A 58 6.53 -1.94 3.19
CA MET A 58 7.06 -2.20 1.85
C MET A 58 6.04 -1.73 0.81
N THR A 59 6.48 -1.24 -0.34
CA THR A 59 5.58 -0.75 -1.39
C THR A 59 6.21 -0.80 -2.78
N GLY A 60 5.36 -0.73 -3.80
CA GLY A 60 5.71 -0.53 -5.19
C GLY A 60 5.88 0.93 -5.60
N ASN A 61 6.43 1.13 -6.80
CA ASN A 61 6.71 2.45 -7.36
C ASN A 61 6.34 2.60 -8.84
N THR A 62 5.63 1.62 -9.41
CA THR A 62 5.37 1.55 -10.85
C THR A 62 3.88 1.32 -11.10
N GLN A 63 3.21 2.25 -11.78
CA GLN A 63 1.75 2.19 -11.94
C GLN A 63 1.29 1.20 -13.03
N VAL A 64 2.15 0.95 -14.01
CA VAL A 64 1.89 0.04 -15.14
C VAL A 64 3.08 -0.91 -15.26
N THR A 65 2.84 -2.19 -15.04
CA THR A 65 3.83 -3.24 -14.89
C THR A 65 3.67 -4.37 -15.92
N ASN A 66 2.45 -4.69 -16.35
CA ASN A 66 2.17 -5.79 -17.27
C ASN A 66 1.08 -5.45 -18.30
N PRO A 67 1.41 -5.41 -19.62
CA PRO A 67 0.43 -5.11 -20.68
C PRO A 67 -0.72 -6.12 -20.82
N LEU A 68 -0.59 -7.33 -20.27
CA LEU A 68 -1.63 -8.36 -20.28
C LEU A 68 -2.55 -8.28 -19.06
N ASP A 69 -2.19 -7.48 -18.06
CA ASP A 69 -3.03 -7.23 -16.90
C ASP A 69 -3.96 -6.04 -17.18
N VAL A 70 -5.26 -6.30 -17.24
CA VAL A 70 -6.27 -5.26 -17.44
C VAL A 70 -6.40 -4.32 -16.22
N GLY A 71 -5.94 -4.76 -15.04
CA GLY A 71 -5.88 -3.98 -13.81
C GLY A 71 -4.95 -2.78 -13.91
N ASP A 72 -3.89 -2.87 -14.72
CA ASP A 72 -2.91 -1.79 -14.93
C ASP A 72 -3.54 -0.53 -15.52
N ALA A 73 -4.53 -0.68 -16.39
CA ALA A 73 -5.26 0.45 -16.94
C ALA A 73 -6.01 1.22 -15.84
N ALA A 74 -6.57 0.50 -14.85
CA ALA A 74 -7.21 1.10 -13.70
C ALA A 74 -6.20 1.79 -12.78
N MET A 75 -5.05 1.16 -12.51
CA MET A 75 -3.97 1.76 -11.71
C MET A 75 -3.47 3.05 -12.36
N LYS A 76 -3.31 3.05 -13.70
CA LYS A 76 -2.92 4.26 -14.42
C LYS A 76 -3.99 5.35 -14.37
N ALA A 77 -5.26 4.99 -14.47
CA ALA A 77 -6.36 5.95 -14.38
C ALA A 77 -6.44 6.59 -12.99
N LEU A 78 -6.25 5.80 -11.93
CA LEU A 78 -6.25 6.27 -10.54
C LEU A 78 -5.07 7.22 -10.26
N ASP A 79 -3.88 6.90 -10.76
CA ASP A 79 -2.69 7.76 -10.68
C ASP A 79 -2.97 9.16 -11.25
N LEU A 80 -3.62 9.24 -12.42
CA LEU A 80 -3.90 10.50 -13.11
C LEU A 80 -4.87 11.43 -12.35
N ILE A 81 -5.79 10.85 -11.56
CA ILE A 81 -6.78 11.59 -10.78
C ILE A 81 -6.38 11.76 -9.31
N SER A 82 -5.31 11.10 -8.86
CA SER A 82 -4.83 11.23 -7.49
C SER A 82 -4.37 12.67 -7.22
N ALA A 83 -4.73 13.18 -6.03
CA ALA A 83 -4.31 14.50 -5.57
C ALA A 83 -2.78 14.60 -5.41
N HIS A 84 -2.10 13.46 -5.26
CA HIS A 84 -0.64 13.36 -5.17
C HIS A 84 0.00 13.39 -6.58
N LYS A 85 -0.06 14.55 -7.24
CA LYS A 85 0.66 14.77 -8.50
C LYS A 85 2.14 15.05 -8.24
N GLY A 86 2.92 13.99 -8.03
CA GLY A 86 4.37 14.10 -7.99
C GLY A 86 5.06 12.95 -7.25
N GLY A 87 6.02 12.31 -7.93
CA GLY A 87 6.89 11.29 -7.35
C GLY A 87 6.48 9.84 -7.68
N ALA A 88 7.34 8.93 -7.26
CA ALA A 88 7.13 7.48 -7.38
C ALA A 88 5.89 7.01 -6.60
N ASN A 89 5.05 6.19 -7.22
CA ASN A 89 3.81 5.68 -6.64
C ASN A 89 3.37 4.36 -7.32
N ASP A 90 2.50 3.60 -6.68
CA ASP A 90 2.02 2.29 -7.13
C ASP A 90 0.71 2.37 -7.96
N GLY A 91 0.23 3.56 -8.29
CA GLY A 91 -1.04 3.81 -8.95
C GLY A 91 -2.12 4.39 -8.03
N ILE A 92 -1.98 4.23 -6.72
CA ILE A 92 -2.94 4.74 -5.71
C ILE A 92 -2.21 5.49 -4.59
N VAL A 93 -1.13 4.91 -4.07
CA VAL A 93 -0.37 5.38 -2.91
C VAL A 93 1.03 5.79 -3.33
N SER A 94 1.49 6.95 -2.87
CA SER A 94 2.86 7.39 -3.11
C SER A 94 3.85 6.66 -2.20
N VAL A 95 5.08 6.48 -2.67
CA VAL A 95 6.18 5.90 -1.89
C VAL A 95 6.38 6.64 -0.55
N CYS A 96 6.17 7.95 -0.53
CA CYS A 96 6.20 8.75 0.70
C CYS A 96 5.11 8.35 1.68
N SER A 97 3.87 8.28 1.18
CA SER A 97 2.70 8.00 2.01
C SER A 97 2.73 6.56 2.56
N ALA A 98 3.44 5.64 1.91
CA ALA A 98 3.58 4.25 2.35
C ALA A 98 4.65 4.04 3.45
N LYS A 99 5.34 5.10 3.90
CA LYS A 99 6.35 5.00 4.96
C LYS A 99 5.71 4.69 6.31
N PHE A 100 6.11 3.57 6.92
CA PHE A 100 5.70 3.19 8.26
C PHE A 100 6.74 2.30 8.93
N GLY A 101 7.27 2.73 10.07
CA GLY A 101 8.37 2.04 10.74
C GLY A 101 9.58 1.83 9.83
N LYS A 102 10.11 0.60 9.80
CA LYS A 102 11.22 0.21 8.93
C LYS A 102 10.75 -0.17 7.53
N THR A 103 11.14 0.62 6.54
CA THR A 103 11.00 0.30 5.12
C THR A 103 11.90 -0.90 4.80
N ILE A 104 11.28 -2.03 4.47
CA ILE A 104 12.00 -3.18 3.94
C ILE A 104 12.49 -2.88 2.53
N ARG A 105 11.59 -2.31 1.72
CA ARG A 105 11.85 -1.87 0.34
C ARG A 105 10.65 -1.07 -0.17
N ASP A 106 10.87 0.00 -0.91
CA ASP A 106 9.84 0.92 -1.42
C ASP A 106 9.98 1.23 -2.93
N ASP A 107 10.85 0.49 -3.61
CA ASP A 107 11.11 0.59 -5.05
C ASP A 107 10.77 -0.71 -5.79
N PHE A 108 9.84 -1.52 -5.27
CA PHE A 108 9.40 -2.68 -6.03
C PHE A 108 8.74 -2.21 -7.34
N PRO A 109 9.10 -2.79 -8.51
CA PRO A 109 8.45 -2.48 -9.78
C PRO A 109 7.07 -3.15 -9.85
N TRP A 110 6.21 -2.74 -8.93
CA TRP A 110 4.86 -3.21 -8.65
C TRP A 110 3.91 -2.02 -8.69
N ASN A 111 2.71 -2.25 -9.22
CA ASN A 111 1.56 -1.42 -8.95
C ASN A 111 0.83 -1.91 -7.69
N HIS A 112 -0.23 -1.22 -7.27
CA HIS A 112 -0.95 -1.49 -6.04
C HIS A 112 -1.60 -2.90 -6.01
N LEU A 113 -1.94 -3.45 -7.18
CA LEU A 113 -2.52 -4.79 -7.29
C LEU A 113 -1.43 -5.87 -7.27
N ASP A 114 -0.28 -5.61 -7.89
CA ASP A 114 0.87 -6.50 -7.86
C ASP A 114 1.33 -6.79 -6.43
N GLU A 115 1.26 -5.78 -5.53
CA GLU A 115 1.61 -5.93 -4.10
C GLU A 115 0.86 -7.06 -3.40
N VAL A 116 -0.32 -7.44 -3.90
CA VAL A 116 -1.15 -8.54 -3.39
C VAL A 116 -1.31 -9.67 -4.42
N ASN A 117 -0.41 -9.74 -5.40
CA ASN A 117 -0.37 -10.74 -6.47
C ASN A 117 -1.65 -10.76 -7.33
N LEU A 118 -2.26 -9.59 -7.52
CA LEU A 118 -3.37 -9.37 -8.44
C LEU A 118 -2.87 -8.64 -9.69
N LEU A 119 -3.40 -8.96 -10.87
CA LEU A 119 -4.51 -9.90 -11.13
C LEU A 119 -3.99 -11.31 -11.49
N LEU A 120 -4.47 -12.34 -10.78
CA LEU A 120 -4.12 -13.75 -11.05
C LEU A 120 -2.60 -14.04 -11.10
N GLY A 121 -1.79 -13.24 -10.40
CA GLY A 121 -0.33 -13.32 -10.38
C GLY A 121 0.37 -12.75 -11.61
N LEU A 122 -0.35 -12.04 -12.48
CA LEU A 122 0.28 -11.18 -13.48
C LEU A 122 0.98 -10.03 -12.75
N LYS A 123 2.20 -9.75 -13.19
CA LYS A 123 3.07 -8.66 -12.74
C LYS A 123 4.16 -8.42 -13.78
N GLY A 124 5.00 -7.41 -13.60
CA GLY A 124 6.17 -7.21 -14.46
C GLY A 124 7.08 -8.45 -14.58
N THR A 125 7.59 -8.72 -15.79
CA THR A 125 8.38 -9.92 -16.12
C THR A 125 9.58 -10.12 -15.20
N PHE A 126 10.25 -9.03 -14.82
CA PHE A 126 11.42 -9.05 -13.93
C PHE A 126 11.12 -8.51 -12.53
N ALA A 127 9.85 -8.26 -12.22
CA ALA A 127 9.46 -7.82 -10.90
C ALA A 127 9.67 -8.97 -9.89
N PRO A 128 10.15 -8.70 -8.67
CA PRO A 128 10.18 -9.69 -7.60
C PRO A 128 8.80 -10.33 -7.42
N ASP A 129 8.77 -11.59 -6.99
CA ASP A 129 7.53 -12.29 -6.67
C ASP A 129 6.96 -11.80 -5.33
N PRO A 130 5.76 -11.19 -5.30
CA PRO A 130 5.11 -10.75 -4.07
C PRO A 130 4.99 -11.90 -3.04
N ILE A 131 4.66 -13.12 -3.50
CA ILE A 131 4.55 -14.28 -2.63
C ILE A 131 5.88 -14.58 -1.95
N ALA A 132 6.97 -14.56 -2.71
CA ALA A 132 8.32 -14.75 -2.16
C ALA A 132 8.70 -13.64 -1.18
N VAL A 133 8.32 -12.39 -1.44
CA VAL A 133 8.59 -11.25 -0.55
C VAL A 133 7.87 -11.40 0.78
N TYR A 134 6.58 -11.75 0.79
CA TYR A 134 5.86 -12.04 2.05
C TYR A 134 6.48 -13.23 2.80
N ARG A 135 6.91 -14.29 2.11
CA ARG A 135 7.62 -15.42 2.75
C ARG A 135 8.94 -15.00 3.39
N GLN A 136 9.71 -14.13 2.72
CA GLN A 136 10.94 -13.58 3.27
C GLN A 136 10.67 -12.68 4.47
N HIS A 137 9.59 -11.89 4.44
CA HIS A 137 9.17 -11.08 5.58
C HIS A 137 8.73 -11.94 6.77
N ALA A 138 7.96 -13.01 6.55
CA ALA A 138 7.62 -13.96 7.60
C ALA A 138 8.87 -14.61 8.22
N ASN A 139 9.87 -14.98 7.41
CA ASN A 139 11.14 -15.49 7.92
C ASN A 139 11.93 -14.42 8.70
N ARG A 140 11.86 -13.15 8.29
CA ARG A 140 12.45 -12.03 9.04
C ARG A 140 11.84 -11.92 10.44
N LEU A 141 10.52 -12.03 10.55
CA LEU A 141 9.82 -12.00 11.84
C LEU A 141 10.21 -13.21 12.71
N LYS A 142 10.22 -14.41 12.13
CA LYS A 142 10.69 -15.64 12.82
C LYS A 142 12.09 -15.48 13.40
N LEU A 143 13.03 -14.91 12.64
CA LEU A 143 14.41 -14.69 13.08
C LEU A 143 14.52 -13.64 14.20
N GLN A 144 13.48 -12.84 14.41
CA GLN A 144 13.37 -11.89 15.53
C GLN A 144 12.61 -12.47 16.73
N GLY A 145 12.13 -13.72 16.64
CA GLY A 145 11.33 -14.35 17.68
C GLY A 145 9.86 -13.94 17.69
N LEU A 146 9.35 -13.43 16.57
CA LEU A 146 7.94 -13.09 16.34
C LEU A 146 7.20 -14.17 15.54
#